data_AF-X1L6U9-F1
#
_entry.id   AF-X1L6U9-F1
#
_cell.length_a   1.000
_cell.length_b   1.000
_cell.length_c   1.000
_cell.angle_alpha   90.00
_cell.angle_beta   90.00
_cell.angle_gamma   90.00
#
_symmetry.space_group_name_H-M   'P 1'
#
loop_
_entity.id
_entity.type
_entity.pdbx_description
1 polymer ?
#
loop_
_entity_poly.entity_id
_entity_poly.type
_entity_poly.pdbx_seq_one_letter_code
_entity_poly.pdbx_strand_id
1 'polypeptide(L)'
;MRQNHNWNDDERDIIRRDYKHTHKSRRELAARLGVTDFAVAGQISTMGIAKSDDRHPWSTSEKEKLAELIPRYCSRRIARMMHRSLNSVVVMSNRIHVSRLIREGWFTKKEVCEILAHDHKWVQARIDSEALKATYHYEERPTQKGMSAWHIEEHDLVQFIRKHPQELVGCNTDIIMIVELLAGIINNQ
;
A
#
# COMPACT_ATOMS: atom_id res chain seq x y z
N MET A 1 18.04 25.39 -8.71
CA MET A 1 18.51 24.12 -8.10
C MET A 1 18.98 24.43 -6.69
N ARG A 2 18.44 23.77 -5.65
CA ARG A 2 19.03 23.85 -4.31
C ARG A 2 20.36 23.10 -4.36
N GLN A 3 21.47 23.75 -4.02
CA GLN A 3 22.74 23.05 -3.91
C GLN A 3 22.67 22.09 -2.72
N ASN A 4 23.09 20.84 -2.93
CA ASN A 4 23.24 19.89 -1.85
C ASN A 4 24.45 20.30 -1.02
N HIS A 5 24.29 20.32 0.32
CA HIS A 5 25.38 20.58 1.24
C HIS A 5 26.48 19.53 1.04
N ASN A 6 27.72 19.98 0.88
CA ASN A 6 28.86 19.09 0.71
C ASN A 6 29.40 18.70 2.08
N TRP A 7 29.10 17.48 2.51
CA TRP A 7 29.48 16.98 3.83
C TRP A 7 30.97 16.69 3.91
N ASN A 8 31.66 17.26 4.90
CA ASN A 8 33.02 16.84 5.28
C ASN A 8 33.00 15.79 6.41
N ASP A 9 34.17 15.24 6.74
CA ASP A 9 34.29 14.20 7.78
C ASP A 9 34.00 14.74 9.19
N ASP A 10 34.40 15.98 9.49
CA ASP A 10 34.15 16.59 10.80
C ASP A 10 32.65 16.77 11.08
N GLU A 11 31.90 17.22 10.08
CA GLU A 11 30.44 17.34 10.14
C GLU A 11 29.76 15.98 10.31
N ARG A 12 30.26 14.95 9.61
CA ARG A 12 29.79 13.57 9.79
C ARG A 12 30.05 13.08 11.21
N ASP A 13 31.21 13.38 11.78
CA ASP A 13 31.55 12.96 13.13
C ASP A 13 30.76 13.72 14.21
N ILE A 14 30.46 15.00 13.99
CA ILE A 14 29.51 15.75 14.83
C ILE A 14 28.14 15.08 14.82
N ILE A 15 27.62 14.72 13.64
CA ILE A 15 26.32 14.02 13.53
C ILE A 15 26.39 12.68 14.26
N ARG A 16 27.44 11.88 14.04
CA ARG A 16 27.61 10.56 14.65
C ARG A 16 27.65 10.63 16.18
N ARG A 17 28.31 11.65 16.75
CA ARG A 17 28.47 11.83 18.20
C ARG A 17 27.20 12.38 18.86
N ASP A 18 26.58 13.38 18.23
CA ASP A 18 25.58 14.23 18.89
C ASP A 18 24.14 13.86 18.52
N TYR A 19 23.90 13.08 17.46
CA TYR A 19 22.55 12.62 17.11
C TYR A 19 22.02 11.65 18.17
N LYS A 20 20.89 12.01 18.80
CA LYS A 20 20.25 11.22 19.87
C LYS A 20 18.98 10.53 19.39
N HIS A 21 18.89 10.21 18.10
CA HIS A 21 17.75 9.48 17.55
C HIS A 21 16.39 10.20 17.78
N THR A 22 16.40 11.53 17.85
CA THR A 22 15.19 12.34 18.08
C THR A 22 15.08 13.48 17.08
N HIS A 23 13.85 13.91 16.78
CA HIS A 23 13.63 15.10 15.96
C HIS A 23 14.28 16.35 16.56
N LYS A 24 14.33 16.47 17.90
CA LYS A 24 14.97 17.59 18.61
C LYS A 24 16.48 17.63 18.33
N SER A 25 17.20 16.53 18.56
CA SER A 25 18.65 16.47 18.30
C SER A 25 18.99 16.71 16.83
N ARG A 26 18.16 16.25 15.88
CA ARG A 26 18.34 16.54 14.46
C ARG A 26 18.20 18.03 14.11
N ARG A 27 17.21 18.72 14.71
CA ARG A 27 17.03 20.17 14.53
C ARG A 27 18.17 20.98 15.14
N GLU A 28 18.66 20.57 16.31
CA GLU A 28 19.80 21.19 16.97
C GLU A 28 21.08 21.04 16.13
N LEU A 29 21.30 19.84 15.56
CA LEU A 29 22.37 19.59 14.59
C LEU A 29 22.25 20.47 13.35
N ALA A 30 21.04 20.62 12.79
CA ALA A 30 20.79 21.46 11.63
C ALA A 30 21.13 22.93 11.91
N ALA A 31 20.69 23.46 13.06
CA ALA A 31 21.01 24.81 13.50
C ALA A 31 22.52 25.00 13.72
N ARG A 32 23.20 24.01 14.33
CA ARG A 32 24.63 24.07 14.61
C ARG A 32 25.50 24.02 13.35
N LEU A 33 25.09 23.24 12.36
CA LEU A 33 25.83 23.02 11.12
C LEU A 33 25.42 24.01 10.01
N GLY A 34 24.44 24.90 10.27
CA GLY A 34 23.98 25.90 9.29
C GLY A 34 23.25 25.29 8.08
N VAL A 35 22.68 24.10 8.24
CA VAL A 35 22.00 23.36 7.16
C VAL A 35 20.52 23.16 7.47
N THR A 36 19.75 22.70 6.49
CA THR A 36 18.34 22.36 6.71
C THR A 36 18.17 21.06 7.49
N ASP A 37 17.08 20.95 8.25
CA ASP A 37 16.69 19.73 8.97
C ASP A 37 16.56 18.49 8.05
N PHE A 38 16.20 18.72 6.78
CA PHE A 38 16.13 17.68 5.75
C PHE A 38 17.50 17.21 5.27
N ALA A 39 18.48 18.12 5.15
CA ALA A 39 19.85 17.76 4.78
C ALA A 39 20.46 16.84 5.84
N VAL A 40 20.31 17.18 7.13
CA VAL A 40 20.76 16.33 8.24
C VAL A 40 20.04 14.98 8.24
N ALA A 41 18.73 14.95 7.97
CA ALA A 41 17.98 13.69 7.87
C ALA A 41 18.54 12.77 6.76
N GLY A 42 18.76 13.33 5.56
CA GLY A 42 19.34 12.59 4.45
C GLY A 42 20.71 12.02 4.79
N GLN A 43 21.56 12.82 5.44
CA GLN A 43 22.90 12.39 5.82
C GLN A 43 22.88 11.30 6.91
N ILE A 44 22.02 11.42 7.92
CA ILE A 44 21.79 10.38 8.94
C ILE A 44 21.36 9.06 8.29
N SER A 45 20.50 9.11 7.28
CA SER A 45 20.07 7.93 6.50
C SER A 45 21.24 7.34 5.70
N THR A 46 22.01 8.16 4.98
CA THR A 46 23.21 7.72 4.22
C THR A 46 24.26 7.09 5.12
N MET A 47 24.43 7.61 6.34
CA MET A 47 25.36 7.07 7.34
C MET A 47 24.84 5.82 8.07
N GLY A 48 23.58 5.40 7.83
CA GLY A 48 23.00 4.20 8.43
C GLY A 48 22.71 4.30 9.95
N ILE A 49 22.77 5.50 10.53
CA ILE A 49 22.55 5.75 11.98
C ILE A 49 21.14 6.28 12.28
N ALA A 50 20.26 6.32 11.29
CA ALA A 50 18.85 6.63 11.50
C ALA A 50 18.24 5.67 12.54
N LYS A 51 17.44 6.21 13.47
CA LYS A 51 16.67 5.37 14.40
C LYS A 51 15.70 4.54 13.58
N SER A 52 15.86 3.23 13.63
CA SER A 52 14.92 2.32 13.00
C SER A 52 13.97 1.80 14.07
N ASP A 53 13.01 2.62 14.50
CA ASP A 53 11.99 2.21 15.48
C ASP A 53 11.21 0.96 15.02
N ASP A 54 11.16 0.72 13.71
CA ASP A 54 10.42 -0.36 13.07
C ASP A 54 11.28 -1.58 12.67
N ARG A 55 12.54 -1.70 13.11
CA ARG A 55 13.39 -2.85 12.75
C ARG A 55 13.07 -4.13 13.52
N HIS A 56 11.87 -4.24 14.10
CA HIS A 56 11.41 -5.51 14.65
C HIS A 56 11.38 -6.55 13.53
N PRO A 57 12.22 -7.60 13.57
CA PRO A 57 12.13 -8.67 12.60
C PRO A 57 10.73 -9.28 12.63
N TRP A 58 10.28 -9.79 11.48
CA TRP A 58 9.03 -10.53 11.43
C TRP A 58 9.24 -11.91 12.03
N SER A 59 8.53 -12.21 13.13
CA SER A 59 8.51 -13.56 13.68
C SER A 59 7.78 -14.53 12.73
N THR A 60 7.99 -15.84 12.93
CA THR A 60 7.24 -16.85 12.18
C THR A 60 5.73 -16.71 12.42
N SER A 61 5.31 -16.49 13.68
CA SER A 61 3.89 -16.30 14.02
C SER A 61 3.27 -15.05 13.40
N GLU A 62 4.04 -13.97 13.26
CA GLU A 62 3.56 -12.78 12.55
C GLU A 62 3.41 -13.04 11.05
N LYS A 63 4.31 -13.81 10.44
CA LYS A 63 4.20 -14.19 9.02
C LYS A 63 2.99 -15.09 8.76
N GLU A 64 2.74 -16.06 9.63
CA GLU A 64 1.55 -16.93 9.57
C GLU A 64 0.26 -16.11 9.73
N LYS A 65 0.24 -15.21 10.72
CA LYS A 65 -0.89 -14.29 10.90
C LYS A 65 -1.08 -13.35 9.71
N LEU A 66 0.00 -12.86 9.12
CA LEU A 66 -0.05 -12.07 7.90
C LEU A 66 -0.64 -12.89 6.75
N ALA A 67 -0.22 -14.14 6.60
CA ALA A 67 -0.74 -15.05 5.58
C ALA A 67 -2.24 -15.28 5.73
N GLU A 68 -2.75 -15.37 6.96
CA GLU A 68 -4.19 -15.50 7.23
C GLU A 68 -4.97 -14.21 6.96
N LEU A 69 -4.36 -13.04 7.23
CA LEU A 69 -5.03 -11.75 7.15
C LEU A 69 -5.02 -11.14 5.75
N ILE A 70 -3.92 -11.31 5.01
CA ILE A 70 -3.69 -10.73 3.67
C ILE A 70 -4.88 -10.93 2.76
N PRO A 71 -5.49 -12.12 2.71
CA PRO A 71 -6.52 -12.32 1.73
C PRO A 71 -7.94 -12.06 2.27
N ARG A 72 -8.06 -11.59 3.52
CA ARG A 72 -9.32 -11.10 4.13
C ARG A 72 -9.42 -9.58 4.17
N TYR A 73 -8.28 -8.87 4.16
CA TYR A 73 -8.23 -7.44 4.43
C TYR A 73 -7.16 -6.74 3.58
N CYS A 74 -7.40 -5.48 3.21
CA CYS A 74 -6.38 -4.68 2.53
C CYS A 74 -5.17 -4.37 3.44
N SER A 75 -3.98 -4.23 2.85
CA SER A 75 -2.70 -4.06 3.57
C SER A 75 -2.71 -2.89 4.55
N ARG A 76 -3.48 -1.83 4.27
CA ARG A 76 -3.67 -0.69 5.18
C ARG A 76 -4.43 -1.07 6.45
N ARG A 77 -5.46 -1.91 6.35
CA ARG A 77 -6.19 -2.41 7.51
C ARG A 77 -5.32 -3.38 8.31
N ILE A 78 -4.58 -4.26 7.63
CA ILE A 78 -3.65 -5.21 8.25
C ILE A 78 -2.56 -4.48 9.03
N ALA A 79 -1.96 -3.44 8.45
CA ALA A 79 -0.96 -2.60 9.11
C ALA A 79 -1.45 -2.08 10.47
N ARG A 80 -2.70 -1.62 10.55
CA ARG A 80 -3.31 -1.18 11.81
C ARG A 80 -3.55 -2.35 12.77
N MET A 81 -4.03 -3.49 12.28
CA MET A 81 -4.30 -4.68 13.09
C MET A 81 -3.03 -5.33 13.66
N MET A 82 -1.92 -5.23 12.93
CA MET A 82 -0.63 -5.82 13.32
C MET A 82 0.30 -4.80 14.00
N HIS A 83 -0.12 -3.54 14.13
CA HIS A 83 0.70 -2.44 14.64
C HIS A 83 2.05 -2.31 13.90
N ARG A 84 2.03 -2.51 12.58
CA ARG A 84 3.19 -2.41 11.69
C ARG A 84 2.96 -1.31 10.67
N SER A 85 4.03 -0.74 10.12
CA SER A 85 3.91 0.19 9.00
C SER A 85 3.35 -0.49 7.74
N LEU A 86 2.58 0.24 6.93
CA LEU A 86 2.04 -0.24 5.66
C LEU A 86 3.13 -0.82 4.76
N ASN A 87 4.26 -0.13 4.67
CA ASN A 87 5.39 -0.57 3.86
C ASN A 87 5.95 -1.92 4.35
N SER A 88 6.08 -2.12 5.66
CA SER A 88 6.53 -3.39 6.24
C SER A 88 5.59 -4.54 5.89
N VAL A 89 4.28 -4.32 5.95
CA VAL A 89 3.25 -5.32 5.59
C VAL A 89 3.36 -5.71 4.11
N VAL A 90 3.44 -4.73 3.20
CA VAL A 90 3.54 -4.99 1.75
C VAL A 90 4.85 -5.70 1.38
N VAL A 91 5.97 -5.24 1.94
CA VAL A 91 7.27 -5.90 1.69
C VAL A 91 7.27 -7.33 2.22
N MET A 92 6.67 -7.57 3.39
CA MET A 92 6.62 -8.92 3.94
C MET A 92 5.66 -9.82 3.17
N SER A 93 4.47 -9.35 2.78
CA SER A 93 3.52 -10.16 1.99
C SER A 93 4.14 -10.66 0.70
N ASN A 94 4.90 -9.80 0.03
CA ASN A 94 5.65 -10.17 -1.17
C ASN A 94 6.74 -11.20 -0.88
N ARG A 95 7.48 -11.06 0.23
CA ARG A 95 8.52 -12.02 0.64
C ARG A 95 7.96 -13.40 0.99
N ILE A 96 6.78 -13.44 1.61
CA ILE A 96 6.11 -14.70 1.96
C ILE A 96 5.22 -15.24 0.83
N HIS A 97 5.21 -14.57 -0.34
CA HIS A 97 4.45 -14.95 -1.53
C HIS A 97 2.94 -15.13 -1.25
N VAL A 98 2.38 -14.33 -0.34
CA VAL A 98 0.95 -14.35 -0.06
C VAL A 98 0.27 -13.22 -0.82
N SER A 99 -0.65 -13.58 -1.70
CA SER A 99 -1.51 -12.65 -2.43
C SER A 99 -2.78 -12.33 -1.65
N ARG A 100 -3.32 -11.14 -1.88
CA ARG A 100 -4.58 -10.64 -1.28
C ARG A 100 -5.84 -11.40 -1.72
N LEU A 101 -5.71 -12.38 -2.59
CA LEU A 101 -6.84 -12.99 -3.28
C LEU A 101 -7.15 -14.34 -2.65
N ILE A 102 -8.12 -14.36 -1.71
CA ILE A 102 -8.75 -15.61 -1.23
C ILE A 102 -9.96 -15.99 -2.11
N ARG A 103 -10.51 -15.06 -2.89
CA ARG A 103 -11.73 -15.32 -3.67
C ARG A 103 -11.34 -15.80 -5.06
N GLU A 104 -11.74 -17.03 -5.39
CA GLU A 104 -11.58 -17.64 -6.72
C GLU A 104 -12.20 -16.74 -7.79
N GLY A 105 -11.40 -15.83 -8.36
CA GLY A 105 -11.77 -15.06 -9.54
C GLY A 105 -12.92 -14.06 -9.36
N TRP A 106 -13.21 -13.51 -8.18
CA TRP A 106 -14.27 -12.47 -8.06
C TRP A 106 -14.04 -11.43 -6.94
N PHE A 107 -14.71 -10.28 -7.07
CA PHE A 107 -14.57 -9.06 -6.27
C PHE A 107 -15.92 -8.52 -5.79
N THR A 108 -15.92 -7.91 -4.60
CA THR A 108 -17.01 -7.03 -4.16
C THR A 108 -16.87 -5.63 -4.74
N LYS A 109 -17.98 -4.89 -4.80
CA LYS A 109 -17.96 -3.47 -5.17
C LYS A 109 -16.99 -2.64 -4.31
N LYS A 110 -16.87 -2.96 -3.02
CA LYS A 110 -15.93 -2.28 -2.12
C LYS A 110 -14.48 -2.52 -2.55
N GLU A 111 -14.12 -3.76 -2.86
CA GLU A 111 -12.78 -4.10 -3.34
C GLU A 111 -12.50 -3.39 -4.68
N VAL A 112 -13.46 -3.34 -5.60
CA VAL A 112 -13.31 -2.59 -6.84
C VAL A 112 -13.10 -1.08 -6.59
N CYS A 113 -13.78 -0.49 -5.60
CA CYS A 113 -13.52 0.89 -5.17
C CYS A 113 -12.07 1.08 -4.71
N GLU A 114 -11.55 0.15 -3.90
CA GLU A 114 -10.18 0.20 -3.39
C GLU A 114 -9.16 -0.01 -4.50
N ILE A 115 -9.43 -0.91 -5.46
CA ILE A 115 -8.55 -1.20 -6.60
C ILE A 115 -8.48 0.00 -7.54
N LEU A 116 -9.63 0.52 -7.97
CA LEU A 116 -9.72 1.59 -8.97
C LEU A 116 -9.60 3.00 -8.36
N ALA A 117 -9.50 3.09 -7.03
CA ALA A 117 -9.47 4.33 -6.27
C ALA A 117 -10.66 5.29 -6.54
N HIS A 118 -11.83 4.70 -6.75
CA HIS A 118 -13.09 5.43 -6.97
C HIS A 118 -14.06 5.21 -5.82
N ASP A 119 -15.03 6.11 -5.68
CA ASP A 119 -16.07 5.94 -4.67
C ASP A 119 -17.18 4.95 -5.11
N HIS A 120 -17.97 4.51 -4.14
CA HIS A 120 -19.01 3.51 -4.35
C HIS A 120 -20.16 3.93 -5.28
N LYS A 121 -20.40 5.23 -5.46
CA LYS A 121 -21.38 5.76 -6.42
C LYS A 121 -20.82 5.71 -7.82
N TRP A 122 -19.54 6.04 -7.97
CA TRP A 122 -18.84 5.92 -9.25
C TRP A 122 -18.86 4.48 -9.77
N VAL A 123 -18.50 3.51 -8.92
CA VAL A 123 -18.53 2.09 -9.32
C VAL A 123 -19.96 1.62 -9.57
N GLN A 124 -20.93 2.05 -8.75
CA GLN A 124 -22.34 1.71 -8.97
C GLN A 124 -22.83 2.24 -10.33
N ALA A 125 -22.46 3.45 -10.74
CA ALA A 125 -22.86 4.00 -12.03
C ALA A 125 -22.33 3.16 -13.21
N ARG A 126 -21.12 2.57 -13.09
CA ARG A 126 -20.57 1.66 -14.12
C ARG A 126 -21.34 0.35 -14.18
N ILE A 127 -21.73 -0.18 -13.02
CA ILE A 127 -22.60 -1.36 -12.93
C ILE A 127 -23.97 -1.07 -13.54
N ASP A 128 -24.59 0.05 -13.17
CA ASP A 128 -25.92 0.45 -13.65
C ASP A 128 -25.91 0.74 -15.16
N SER A 129 -24.80 1.22 -15.71
CA SER A 129 -24.61 1.45 -17.15
C SER A 129 -24.19 0.20 -17.94
N GLU A 130 -24.06 -0.96 -17.30
CA GLU A 130 -23.53 -2.21 -17.86
C GLU A 130 -22.08 -2.12 -18.39
N ALA A 131 -21.37 -1.03 -18.13
CA ALA A 131 -19.96 -0.89 -18.46
C ALA A 131 -19.08 -1.86 -17.65
N LEU A 132 -19.43 -2.07 -16.37
CA LEU A 132 -18.82 -3.08 -15.51
C LEU A 132 -19.87 -4.14 -15.19
N LYS A 133 -19.68 -5.35 -15.71
CA LYS A 133 -20.58 -6.46 -15.44
C LYS A 133 -20.45 -6.91 -13.98
N ALA A 134 -21.58 -7.03 -13.30
CA ALA A 134 -21.68 -7.46 -11.92
C ALA A 134 -22.98 -8.24 -11.71
N THR A 135 -22.93 -9.29 -10.90
CA THR A 135 -24.06 -10.10 -10.44
C THR A 135 -24.33 -9.84 -8.95
N TYR A 136 -25.45 -10.34 -8.43
CA TYR A 136 -25.74 -10.29 -7.01
C TYR A 136 -25.15 -11.50 -6.30
N HIS A 137 -24.74 -11.30 -5.05
CA HIS A 137 -24.44 -12.42 -4.16
C HIS A 137 -25.67 -13.31 -4.00
N TYR A 138 -25.51 -14.61 -4.28
CA TYR A 138 -26.53 -15.65 -4.13
C TYR A 138 -27.74 -15.52 -5.08
N GLU A 139 -27.56 -14.88 -6.24
CA GLU A 139 -28.57 -14.73 -7.32
C GLU A 139 -29.82 -13.90 -6.95
N GLU A 140 -30.03 -13.58 -5.67
CA GLU A 140 -31.13 -12.77 -5.18
C GLU A 140 -30.68 -11.33 -4.92
N ARG A 141 -31.48 -10.35 -5.36
CA ARG A 141 -31.24 -8.95 -5.07
C ARG A 141 -31.41 -8.71 -3.56
N PRO A 142 -30.36 -8.34 -2.81
CA PRO A 142 -30.48 -8.17 -1.37
C PRO A 142 -31.44 -7.03 -1.03
N THR A 143 -32.28 -7.26 -0.04
CA THR A 143 -33.23 -6.28 0.51
C THR A 143 -32.54 -5.07 1.11
N GLN A 144 -31.30 -5.23 1.59
CA GLN A 144 -30.48 -4.14 2.12
C GLN A 144 -29.52 -3.60 1.05
N LYS A 145 -29.63 -2.29 0.75
CA LYS A 145 -28.70 -1.58 -0.13
C LYS A 145 -27.33 -1.47 0.55
N GLY A 146 -26.38 -2.33 0.18
CA GLY A 146 -25.05 -2.38 0.78
C GLY A 146 -23.92 -2.57 -0.24
N MET A 147 -22.68 -2.24 0.13
CA MET A 147 -21.53 -2.38 -0.76
C MET A 147 -21.14 -3.84 -1.05
N SER A 148 -21.40 -4.75 -0.11
CA SER A 148 -21.04 -6.17 -0.20
C SER A 148 -22.07 -7.03 -0.95
N ALA A 149 -23.05 -6.41 -1.61
CA ALA A 149 -24.14 -7.08 -2.32
C ALA A 149 -23.76 -7.56 -3.74
N TRP A 150 -22.68 -7.00 -4.29
CA TRP A 150 -22.27 -7.19 -5.68
C TRP A 150 -21.12 -8.18 -5.78
N HIS A 151 -21.24 -9.07 -6.76
CA HIS A 151 -20.26 -10.05 -7.19
C HIS A 151 -19.75 -9.66 -8.58
N ILE A 152 -18.46 -9.39 -8.70
CA ILE A 152 -17.82 -8.90 -9.94
C ILE A 152 -16.73 -9.90 -10.30
N GLU A 153 -16.92 -10.65 -11.39
CA GLU A 153 -15.91 -11.60 -11.85
C GLU A 153 -14.59 -10.89 -12.20
N GLU A 154 -13.48 -11.56 -11.95
CA GLU A 154 -12.13 -11.11 -12.30
C GLU A 154 -12.05 -10.84 -13.79
N HIS A 155 -12.59 -11.76 -14.60
CA HIS A 155 -12.65 -11.58 -16.04
C HIS A 155 -13.35 -10.27 -16.41
N ASP A 156 -14.50 -9.98 -15.80
CA ASP A 156 -15.30 -8.80 -16.10
C ASP A 156 -14.57 -7.51 -15.67
N LEU A 157 -13.90 -7.52 -14.52
CA LEU A 157 -13.07 -6.40 -14.07
C LEU A 157 -11.86 -6.18 -15.00
N VAL A 158 -11.18 -7.24 -15.43
CA VAL A 158 -10.07 -7.19 -16.39
C VAL A 158 -10.53 -6.62 -17.73
N GLN A 159 -11.67 -7.08 -18.25
CA GLN A 159 -12.25 -6.54 -19.49
C GLN A 159 -12.58 -5.06 -19.36
N PHE A 160 -13.17 -4.65 -18.23
CA PHE A 160 -13.44 -3.24 -17.96
C PHE A 160 -12.16 -2.40 -17.98
N ILE A 161 -11.12 -2.82 -17.25
CA ILE A 161 -9.83 -2.10 -17.19
C ILE A 161 -9.19 -1.98 -18.57
N ARG A 162 -9.23 -3.05 -19.38
CA ARG A 162 -8.67 -3.07 -20.74
C ARG A 162 -9.43 -2.15 -21.70
N LYS A 163 -10.75 -2.08 -21.56
CA LYS A 163 -11.62 -1.26 -22.42
C LYS A 163 -11.66 0.22 -22.00
N HIS A 164 -11.45 0.51 -20.72
CA HIS A 164 -11.54 1.85 -20.14
C HIS A 164 -10.26 2.28 -19.38
N PRO A 165 -9.05 2.16 -19.96
CA PRO A 165 -7.81 2.51 -19.26
C PRO A 165 -7.74 3.99 -18.85
N GLN A 166 -8.40 4.87 -19.60
CA GLN A 166 -8.51 6.31 -19.31
C GLN A 166 -9.27 6.62 -18.01
N GLU A 167 -10.04 5.67 -17.48
CA GLU A 167 -10.82 5.85 -16.26
C GLU A 167 -10.01 5.54 -14.98
N LEU A 168 -8.77 5.05 -15.11
CA LEU A 168 -7.87 4.77 -14.00
C LEU A 168 -7.23 6.05 -13.47
N VAL A 169 -7.31 6.27 -12.14
CA VAL A 169 -6.73 7.45 -11.49
C VAL A 169 -5.32 7.12 -11.01
N GLY A 170 -4.30 7.58 -11.75
CA GLY A 170 -2.91 7.14 -11.54
C GLY A 170 -2.29 7.37 -10.15
N CYS A 171 -2.82 8.28 -9.33
CA CYS A 171 -2.21 8.65 -8.05
C CYS A 171 -2.70 7.85 -6.82
N ASN A 172 -3.84 7.15 -6.90
CA ASN A 172 -4.43 6.46 -5.74
C ASN A 172 -4.83 5.00 -6.02
N THR A 173 -4.78 4.59 -7.27
CA THR A 173 -5.15 3.24 -7.73
C THR A 173 -4.17 2.20 -7.19
N ASP A 174 -4.65 1.00 -6.91
CA ASP A 174 -3.80 -0.12 -6.55
C ASP A 174 -3.11 -0.69 -7.80
N ILE A 175 -2.01 -0.03 -8.19
CA ILE A 175 -1.24 -0.37 -9.40
C ILE A 175 -0.75 -1.83 -9.34
N ILE A 176 -0.38 -2.32 -8.16
CA ILE A 176 0.11 -3.69 -8.00
C ILE A 176 -1.02 -4.67 -8.35
N MET A 177 -2.19 -4.48 -7.75
CA MET A 177 -3.35 -5.34 -8.01
C MET A 177 -3.79 -5.28 -9.48
N ILE A 178 -3.77 -4.10 -10.11
CA ILE A 178 -4.10 -3.97 -11.54
C ILE A 178 -3.10 -4.74 -12.41
N VAL A 179 -1.81 -4.66 -12.11
CA VAL A 179 -0.79 -5.41 -12.86
C VAL A 179 -0.98 -6.91 -12.68
N GLU A 180 -1.24 -7.38 -11.45
CA GLU A 180 -1.52 -8.78 -11.16
C GLU A 180 -2.75 -9.30 -11.93
N LEU A 181 -3.84 -8.51 -11.96
CA LEU A 181 -5.05 -8.79 -12.74
C LEU A 181 -4.77 -8.89 -14.24
N LEU A 182 -4.07 -7.91 -14.79
CA LEU A 182 -3.83 -7.84 -16.23
C LEU A 182 -2.85 -8.92 -16.71
N ALA A 183 -1.88 -9.29 -15.88
CA ALA A 183 -0.89 -10.32 -16.17
C ALA A 183 -1.41 -11.75 -15.95
N GLY A 184 -2.58 -11.92 -15.33
CA GLY A 184 -3.17 -13.24 -15.05
C GLY A 184 -2.33 -14.07 -14.07
N ILE A 185 -1.43 -13.44 -13.32
CA ILE A 185 -0.56 -14.10 -12.33
C ILE A 185 -1.40 -14.78 -11.24
N ILE A 186 -2.61 -14.26 -11.03
CA ILE A 186 -3.61 -14.70 -10.05
C ILE A 186 -4.13 -16.12 -10.35
N ASN A 187 -4.16 -16.56 -11.62
CA ASN A 187 -4.80 -17.83 -12.03
C ASN A 187 -3.86 -19.05 -12.03
N ASN A 188 -2.61 -18.92 -11.57
CA ASN A 188 -1.57 -19.95 -11.69
C ASN A 188 -1.05 -20.50 -10.33
N GLN A 189 -1.82 -20.41 -9.25
CA GLN A 189 -1.50 -21.05 -7.96
C GLN A 189 -2.55 -22.06 -7.54
#